data_AF-A0A5C6DYE7-F1
#
_entry.id   AF-A0A5C6DYE7-F1
#
_cell.length_a   1.000
_cell.length_b   1.000
_cell.length_c   1.000
_cell.angle_alpha   90.00
_cell.angle_beta   90.00
_cell.angle_gamma   90.00
#
_symmetry.space_group_name_H-M   'P 1'
#
loop_
_entity.id
_entity.type
_entity.pdbx_description
1 polymer ?
#
loop_
_entity_poly.entity_id
_entity_poly.type
_entity_poly.pdbx_seq_one_letter_code
_entity_poly.pdbx_strand_id
1 'polypeptide(L)' 'MTHSFWTGGSDAYKSGVHAQYRALLRDLRSKLTECPDESQRREYEFEISQIEAEYKAKLKETKKLLF' A
#
# COMPACT_ATOMS: atom_id res chain seq x y z
N MET A 1 -25.22 -26.04 -0.93
CA MET A 1 -23.87 -25.87 -1.49
C MET A 1 -23.76 -24.47 -2.08
N THR A 2 -23.40 -23.47 -1.27
CA THR A 2 -23.13 -22.11 -1.77
C THR A 2 -21.63 -21.90 -1.75
N HIS A 3 -20.97 -22.43 -2.77
CA HIS A 3 -19.61 -22.02 -3.11
C HIS A 3 -19.70 -20.60 -3.69
N SER A 4 -19.75 -19.59 -2.81
CA SER A 4 -19.52 -18.19 -3.17
C SER A 4 -18.02 -18.06 -3.48
N PHE A 5 -17.65 -18.63 -4.61
CA PHE A 5 -16.30 -18.63 -5.15
C PHE A 5 -16.00 -17.19 -5.56
N TRP A 6 -15.15 -16.56 -4.75
CA TRP A 6 -14.59 -15.22 -4.87
C TRP A 6 -14.34 -14.81 -6.32
N THR A 7 -15.36 -14.25 -6.97
CA THR A 7 -15.33 -13.78 -8.36
C THR A 7 -14.77 -12.35 -8.44
N GLY A 8 -13.78 -12.07 -7.57
CA GLY A 8 -13.00 -10.83 -7.56
C GLY A 8 -11.55 -11.06 -8.00
N GLY A 9 -11.32 -12.13 -8.77
CA GLY A 9 -10.00 -12.57 -9.25
C GLY A 9 -9.20 -11.39 -9.79
N SER A 10 -8.05 -11.14 -9.19
CA SER A 10 -7.12 -10.04 -9.50
C SER A 10 -7.59 -8.60 -9.27
N ASP A 11 -8.76 -8.18 -9.79
CA ASP A 11 -9.15 -6.78 -9.72
C ASP A 11 -9.59 -6.36 -8.33
N ALA A 12 -10.32 -7.21 -7.61
CA ALA A 12 -10.63 -6.96 -6.21
C ALA A 12 -9.38 -7.03 -5.33
N TYR A 13 -8.42 -7.90 -5.66
CA TYR A 13 -7.13 -7.98 -4.98
C TYR A 13 -6.29 -6.72 -5.20
N LYS A 14 -6.14 -6.25 -6.44
CA LYS A 14 -5.45 -4.98 -6.77
C LYS A 14 -6.10 -3.79 -6.10
N SER A 15 -7.44 -3.72 -6.13
CA SER A 15 -8.21 -2.64 -5.49
C SER A 15 -8.01 -2.66 -3.97
N GLY A 16 -8.04 -3.84 -3.33
CA GLY A 16 -7.79 -4.00 -1.90
C GLY A 16 -6.36 -3.61 -1.50
N VAL A 17 -5.35 -4.07 -2.25
CA VAL A 17 -3.95 -3.68 -2.04
C VAL A 17 -3.79 -2.18 -2.24
N HIS A 18 -4.36 -1.60 -3.30
CA HIS A 18 -4.28 -0.17 -3.55
C HIS A 18 -4.93 0.66 -2.43
N ALA A 19 -6.09 0.24 -1.93
CA ALA A 19 -6.78 0.92 -0.84
C ALA A 19 -6.00 0.85 0.47
N GLN A 20 -5.43 -0.32 0.80
CA GLN A 20 -4.62 -0.54 1.99
C GLN A 20 -3.38 0.36 2.01
N TYR A 21 -2.57 0.33 0.94
CA TYR A 21 -1.36 1.15 0.86
C TYR A 21 -1.68 2.64 0.80
N ARG A 22 -2.78 3.05 0.16
CA ARG A 22 -3.22 4.45 0.14
C ARG A 22 -3.58 4.96 1.53
N ALA A 23 -4.30 4.16 2.33
CA ALA A 23 -4.64 4.52 3.70
C ALA A 23 -3.39 4.65 4.57
N LEU A 24 -2.48 3.67 4.47
CA LEU A 24 -1.22 3.65 5.23
C LEU A 24 -0.34 4.87 4.91
N LEU A 25 -0.17 5.19 3.63
CA LEU A 25 0.61 6.35 3.19
C LEU A 25 -0.06 7.68 3.58
N ARG A 26 -1.39 7.74 3.60
CA ARG A 26 -2.11 8.93 4.04
C ARG A 26 -1.84 9.22 5.52
N ASP A 27 -1.92 8.20 6.37
CA ASP A 27 -1.67 8.34 7.80
C ASP A 27 -0.22 8.75 8.07
N LEU A 28 0.76 8.12 7.40
CA LEU A 28 2.17 8.48 7.55
C LEU A 28 2.46 9.91 7.09
N ARG A 29 1.86 10.35 5.96
CA ARG A 29 2.01 11.74 5.48
C ARG A 29 1.35 12.75 6.42
N SER A 30 0.23 12.38 7.05
CA SER A 30 -0.41 13.21 8.09
C SER A 30 0.52 13.38 9.28
N LYS A 31 1.05 12.26 9.81
CA LYS A 31 2.03 12.27 10.91
C LYS A 31 3.26 13.09 10.59
N LEU A 32 3.78 12.99 9.36
CA LEU A 32 4.92 13.78 8.90
C LEU A 32 4.64 15.28 8.84
N THR A 33 3.40 15.67 8.48
CA THR A 33 2.98 17.08 8.41
C THR A 33 2.85 17.69 9.80
N GLU A 34 2.39 16.90 10.77
CA GLU A 34 2.19 17.31 12.16
C GLU A 34 3.44 17.15 13.02
N CYS A 35 4.49 16.47 12.53
CA CYS A 35 5.72 16.22 13.26
C CYS A 35 6.67 17.44 13.18
N PRO A 36 6.94 18.13 14.30
CA PRO A 36 7.87 19.26 14.32
C PRO A 36 9.34 18.81 14.38
N ASP A 37 9.61 17.54 14.72
CA ASP A 37 10.95 17.01 14.90
C ASP A 37 11.55 16.51 13.57
N GLU A 38 12.66 17.13 13.12
CA GLU A 38 13.30 16.76 11.85
C GLU A 38 13.84 15.32 11.83
N SER A 39 14.26 14.75 12.97
CA SER A 39 14.77 13.38 13.01
C SER A 39 13.64 12.38 12.81
N GLN A 40 12.51 12.57 13.49
CA GLN A 40 11.30 11.78 13.27
C GLN A 40 10.72 11.97 11.87
N ARG A 41 10.80 13.18 11.30
CA ARG A 41 10.40 13.40 9.90
C ARG A 41 11.21 12.54 8.94
N ARG A 42 12.53 12.44 9.11
CA ARG A 42 13.37 11.57 8.27
C ARG A 42 13.01 10.09 8.42
N GLU A 43 12.66 9.65 9.63
CA GLU A 43 12.17 8.29 9.86
C GLU A 43 10.85 8.04 9.10
N TYR A 44 9.89 8.97 9.20
CA TYR A 44 8.64 8.88 8.46
C TYR A 44 8.84 8.93 6.94
N GLU A 45 9.75 9.76 6.43
CA GLU A 45 10.09 9.79 5.00
C GLU A 45 10.71 8.47 4.53
N PHE A 46 11.60 7.89 5.33
CA PHE A 46 12.19 6.59 5.04
C PHE A 46 11.14 5.48 5.04
N GLU A 47 10.23 5.47 6.01
CA GLU A 47 9.14 4.50 6.11
C GLU A 47 8.15 4.64 4.94
N ILE A 48 7.78 5.87 4.56
CA ILE A 48 6.98 6.15 3.36
C ILE A 48 7.66 5.58 2.11
N SER A 49 8.96 5.81 1.95
CA SER A 49 9.73 5.33 0.79
C SER A 49 9.77 3.80 0.72
N GLN A 50 9.98 3.12 1.86
CA GLN A 50 9.92 1.66 1.97
C GLN A 50 8.56 1.11 1.53
N ILE A 51 7.48 1.71 2.05
CA ILE A 51 6.10 1.30 1.76
C ILE A 51 5.74 1.54 0.29
N GLU A 52 6.17 2.65 -0.30
CA GLU A 52 5.98 2.93 -1.73
C GLU A 52 6.75 1.92 -2.61
N ALA A 53 7.96 1.55 -2.22
CA ALA A 53 8.75 0.52 -2.90
C ALA A 53 8.09 -0.86 -2.82
N GLU A 54 7.61 -1.26 -1.64
CA GLU A 54 6.89 -2.51 -1.45
C GLU A 54 5.59 -2.54 -2.26
N TYR A 55 4.83 -1.44 -2.25
CA TYR A 55 3.61 -1.30 -3.05
C TYR A 55 3.90 -1.50 -4.53
N LYS A 56 4.95 -0.85 -5.06
CA LYS A 56 5.36 -0.98 -6.45
C LYS A 56 5.81 -2.41 -6.79
N ALA A 57 6.52 -3.08 -5.87
CA ALA A 57 6.92 -4.47 -6.01
C ALA A 57 5.68 -5.39 -6.07
N LYS A 58 4.73 -5.24 -5.14
CA LYS A 58 3.49 -6.02 -5.14
C LYS A 58 2.65 -5.78 -6.38
N LEU A 59 2.52 -4.55 -6.87
CA LEU A 59 1.84 -4.28 -8.14
C LEU A 59 2.52 -4.98 -9.32
N LYS A 60 3.86 -5.03 -9.33
CA LYS A 60 4.64 -5.70 -10.38
C LYS A 60 4.48 -7.23 -10.30
N GLU A 61 4.50 -7.82 -9.11
CA GLU A 61 4.21 -9.24 -8.89
C GLU A 61 2.79 -9.59 -9.32
N THR A 62 1.82 -8.77 -8.92
CA THR A 62 0.42 -8.97 -9.30
C THR A 62 0.27 -8.90 -10.83
N LYS A 63 0.94 -7.96 -11.51
CA LYS A 63 1.00 -7.92 -12.98
C LYS A 63 1.64 -9.18 -13.56
N LYS A 64 2.72 -9.70 -12.97
CA LYS A 64 3.42 -10.91 -13.46
C LYS A 64 2.61 -12.19 -13.26
N LEU A 65 1.77 -12.27 -12.24
CA LEU A 65 0.91 -13.43 -11.97
C LEU A 65 -0.36 -13.47 -12.84
N LEU A 66 -0.66 -12.38 -13.54
CA LEU A 66 -1.88 -12.22 -14.35
C LEU A 66 -1.67 -12.28 -15.86
N PHE A 67 -0.42 -12.38 -16.30
CA PHE A 67 0.00 -12.56 -17.68
C PHE A 67 0.84 -13.83 -17.76
#